data_AF-A0AAU8LSK2-F1
#
_entry.id   AF-A0AAU8LSK2-F1
#
_cell.length_a   1.000
_cell.length_b   1.000
_cell.length_c   1.000
_cell.angle_alpha   90.00
_cell.angle_beta   90.00
_cell.angle_gamma   90.00
#
_symmetry.space_group_name_H-M   'P 1'
#
loop_
_entity.id
_entity.type
_entity.pdbx_description
1 polymer ?
#
loop_
_entity_poly.entity_id
_entity_poly.type
_entity_poly.pdbx_seq_one_letter_code
_entity_poly.pdbx_strand_id
1 'polypeptide(L)'
;MNSNHSETDVDPGKEKAVTDNDESGETREEYFIPPREICESCLKESFFGMQKQELISIAKSRIPEVGNAIEKHHTLSEIFTDILDYYQVNNNFDRFWEIIKEKRENQWKKFHTEWEKSVEEQEKLVKSTERKDNISYRRQTIDIEKQQFSQTDSASIVDWFFSLDSSAMQSMVITAALFQGVERNTFNELTQDINKLFFPHEQDVQKNEPSLDENEKDSEKKEEKEAPPPILKNEFEHFHMARLKLIADKRNSDYGLADIEVVIFEYSNYQTEILKLIRNNLYSKQTALFEFIGSLVDDDSSEKRLFAINAVIALSETHLFQDLLDRIIRIWARTKNYYTHQAAALALSEILLQGRLEKEILALLNSWLKTGTSMFLNITSMFTYYLIADKYPDQALQAVAHVSEKEDIIFTLKSHDIVFKVYQNDRSTFISNLYNWIKDDRKLLRYQAGIYFFRYIDLADAVTDQASREKTVAIIFNLWEKPNMPMHPEVQGETTSKVESWAKEALVVWENDDFEAFESYRKFFHDLYQNYEEECQQNKTCRVNRLEYHLQRWEKRRIWELKRAEKRGISNNKQSSFDMLRPESVQL
;
A
#
# COMPACT_ATOMS: atom_id res chain seq x y z
N MET A 1 1.69 12.32 -73.56
CA MET A 1 1.98 10.90 -73.80
C MET A 1 0.95 10.09 -73.04
N ASN A 2 0.35 9.14 -73.75
CA ASN A 2 -0.69 8.18 -73.35
C ASN A 2 -0.33 7.44 -72.03
N SER A 3 -1.21 6.80 -71.26
CA SER A 3 -2.48 6.14 -71.58
C SER A 3 -3.28 5.81 -70.30
N ASN A 4 -4.59 6.00 -70.38
CA ASN A 4 -5.70 5.17 -69.90
C ASN A 4 -5.45 4.14 -68.78
N HIS A 5 -6.21 4.27 -67.68
CA HIS A 5 -6.65 3.15 -66.86
C HIS A 5 -8.17 3.04 -66.92
N SER A 6 -8.60 1.85 -67.30
CA SER A 6 -9.96 1.37 -67.53
C SER A 6 -10.59 0.83 -66.25
N GLU A 7 -11.88 1.09 -66.14
CA GLU A 7 -12.85 0.45 -65.26
C GLU A 7 -12.91 -1.08 -65.46
N THR A 8 -13.13 -1.80 -64.37
CA THR A 8 -13.97 -3.01 -64.37
C THR A 8 -14.64 -3.17 -63.00
N ASP A 9 -15.97 -3.20 -63.04
CA ASP A 9 -16.89 -3.71 -62.03
C ASP A 9 -16.66 -5.21 -61.73
N VAL A 10 -16.79 -5.61 -60.46
CA VAL A 10 -17.10 -7.00 -60.08
C VAL A 10 -18.12 -7.04 -58.93
N ASP A 11 -19.15 -7.83 -59.19
CA ASP A 11 -20.39 -8.19 -58.51
C ASP A 11 -20.19 -8.87 -57.12
N PRO A 12 -21.04 -8.60 -56.09
CA PRO A 12 -20.94 -9.25 -54.79
C PRO A 12 -21.80 -10.52 -54.75
N GLY A 13 -21.17 -11.69 -54.69
CA GLY A 13 -21.92 -12.95 -54.66
C GLY A 13 -21.14 -14.13 -54.10
N LYS A 14 -21.60 -14.60 -52.92
CA LYS A 14 -21.42 -15.94 -52.34
C LYS A 14 -20.04 -16.26 -51.77
N GLU A 15 -19.90 -16.06 -50.46
CA GLU A 15 -19.11 -16.98 -49.64
C GLU A 15 -20.00 -17.74 -48.66
N LYS A 16 -19.83 -19.06 -48.71
CA LYS A 16 -20.56 -20.07 -47.96
C LYS A 16 -20.05 -20.07 -46.52
N ALA A 17 -20.98 -20.22 -45.59
CA ALA A 17 -20.69 -20.69 -44.25
C ALA A 17 -19.99 -22.05 -44.33
N VAL A 18 -18.73 -22.08 -43.90
CA VAL A 18 -18.03 -23.29 -43.45
C VAL A 18 -17.88 -23.10 -41.95
N THR A 19 -18.79 -23.71 -41.21
CA THR A 19 -18.66 -23.92 -39.76
C THR A 19 -17.71 -25.09 -39.57
N ASP A 20 -16.43 -24.80 -39.36
CA ASP A 20 -15.51 -25.75 -38.74
C ASP A 20 -15.78 -25.75 -37.24
N ASN A 21 -16.27 -26.89 -36.76
CA ASN A 21 -16.37 -27.22 -35.34
C ASN A 21 -14.96 -27.49 -34.81
N ASP A 22 -14.33 -26.50 -34.18
CA ASP A 22 -13.23 -26.73 -33.26
C ASP A 22 -13.81 -27.18 -31.91
N GLU A 23 -13.86 -28.49 -31.71
CA GLU A 23 -13.95 -29.12 -30.38
C GLU A 23 -12.58 -29.01 -29.68
N SER A 24 -12.17 -27.79 -29.32
CA SER A 24 -11.22 -27.62 -28.21
C SER A 24 -12.03 -27.69 -26.93
N GLY A 25 -12.13 -28.89 -26.36
CA GLY A 25 -12.56 -29.09 -24.98
C GLY A 25 -11.56 -28.48 -24.02
N GLU A 26 -11.48 -27.14 -23.97
CA GLU A 26 -11.00 -26.43 -22.79
C GLU A 26 -11.97 -26.76 -21.67
N THR A 27 -11.57 -27.72 -20.84
CA THR A 27 -12.11 -27.83 -19.49
C THR A 27 -11.84 -26.47 -18.85
N ARG A 28 -12.85 -25.61 -18.79
CA ARG A 28 -12.82 -24.44 -17.92
C ARG A 28 -12.53 -25.00 -16.54
N GLU A 29 -11.29 -24.85 -16.09
CA GLU A 29 -10.94 -25.06 -14.69
C GLU A 29 -11.85 -24.12 -13.90
N GLU A 30 -12.90 -24.69 -13.30
CA GLU A 30 -13.77 -23.94 -12.40
C GLU A 30 -12.88 -23.44 -11.27
N TYR A 31 -12.64 -22.13 -11.27
CA TYR A 31 -11.76 -21.47 -10.31
C TYR A 31 -12.33 -21.70 -8.92
N PHE A 32 -11.61 -22.44 -8.07
CA PHE A 32 -12.00 -22.65 -6.68
C PHE A 32 -11.93 -21.31 -5.94
N ILE A 33 -13.08 -20.81 -5.47
CA ILE A 33 -13.16 -19.59 -4.65
C ILE A 33 -13.19 -20.01 -3.18
N PRO A 34 -12.23 -19.59 -2.34
CA PRO A 34 -12.21 -19.92 -0.92
C PRO A 34 -13.50 -19.50 -0.19
N PRO A 35 -13.97 -20.26 0.83
CA PRO A 35 -15.21 -19.93 1.53
C PRO A 35 -15.20 -18.53 2.16
N ARG A 36 -14.03 -18.08 2.61
CA ARG A 36 -13.84 -16.74 3.20
C ARG A 36 -14.08 -15.62 2.18
N GLU A 37 -13.62 -15.78 0.94
CA GLU A 37 -13.81 -14.78 -0.13
C GLU A 37 -15.28 -14.68 -0.55
N ILE A 38 -16.02 -15.79 -0.51
CA ILE A 38 -17.47 -15.82 -0.74
C ILE A 38 -18.19 -15.03 0.36
N CYS A 39 -17.79 -15.22 1.62
CA CYS A 39 -18.35 -14.45 2.75
C CYS A 39 -18.02 -12.96 2.65
N GLU A 40 -16.79 -12.61 2.25
CA GLU A 40 -16.37 -11.23 2.05
C GLU A 40 -17.14 -10.55 0.91
N SER A 41 -17.34 -11.25 -0.20
CA SER A 41 -18.15 -10.78 -1.33
C SER A 41 -19.62 -10.60 -0.91
N CYS A 42 -20.15 -11.52 -0.11
CA CYS A 42 -21.48 -11.39 0.49
C CYS A 42 -21.59 -10.14 1.37
N LEU A 43 -20.60 -9.86 2.22
CA LEU A 43 -20.57 -8.66 3.06
C LEU A 43 -20.48 -7.37 2.22
N LYS A 44 -19.57 -7.32 1.24
CA LYS A 44 -19.42 -6.19 0.32
C LYS A 44 -20.71 -5.86 -0.40
N GLU A 45 -21.43 -6.87 -0.90
CA GLU A 45 -22.71 -6.67 -1.61
C GLU A 45 -23.88 -6.37 -0.65
N SER A 46 -23.91 -7.01 0.53
CA SER A 46 -24.98 -6.80 1.53
C SER A 46 -24.96 -5.41 2.15
N PHE A 47 -23.79 -4.79 2.20
CA PHE A 47 -23.54 -3.50 2.86
C PHE A 47 -22.99 -2.43 1.90
N PHE A 48 -23.12 -2.66 0.59
CA PHE A 48 -22.78 -1.66 -0.42
C PHE A 48 -23.61 -0.38 -0.21
N GLY A 49 -22.94 0.77 -0.13
CA GLY A 49 -23.58 2.07 0.09
C GLY A 49 -24.07 2.33 1.53
N MET A 50 -23.87 1.40 2.47
CA MET A 50 -24.22 1.61 3.88
C MET A 50 -23.19 2.51 4.57
N GLN A 51 -23.64 3.43 5.42
CA GLN A 51 -22.74 4.23 6.23
C GLN A 51 -22.07 3.39 7.30
N LYS A 52 -20.75 3.58 7.50
CA LYS A 52 -19.92 2.87 8.48
C LYS A 52 -20.53 2.79 9.89
N GLN A 53 -21.18 3.86 10.36
CA GLN A 53 -21.80 3.93 11.69
C GLN A 53 -22.98 2.96 11.85
N GLU A 54 -23.72 2.70 10.76
CA GLU A 54 -24.83 1.75 10.77
C GLU A 54 -24.32 0.31 10.87
N LEU A 55 -23.24 0.00 10.15
CA LEU A 55 -22.57 -1.30 10.24
C LEU A 55 -21.98 -1.55 11.63
N ILE A 56 -21.35 -0.55 12.25
CA ILE A 56 -20.86 -0.60 13.63
C ILE A 56 -22.01 -0.88 14.61
N SER A 57 -23.15 -0.19 14.45
CA SER A 57 -24.32 -0.40 15.30
C SER A 57 -24.88 -1.83 15.17
N ILE A 58 -24.94 -2.37 13.94
CA ILE A 58 -25.36 -3.75 13.69
C ILE A 58 -24.38 -4.72 14.35
N ALA A 59 -23.07 -4.53 14.13
CA ALA A 59 -22.02 -5.37 14.72
C ALA A 59 -22.09 -5.34 16.25
N LYS A 60 -22.20 -4.17 16.90
CA LYS A 60 -22.34 -4.05 18.35
C LYS A 60 -23.57 -4.77 18.92
N SER A 61 -24.67 -4.78 18.18
CA SER A 61 -25.92 -5.40 18.65
C SER A 61 -25.91 -6.94 18.57
N ARG A 62 -25.10 -7.52 17.69
CA ARG A 62 -25.11 -8.97 17.41
C ARG A 62 -23.80 -9.68 17.76
N ILE A 63 -22.71 -8.94 17.74
CA ILE A 63 -21.35 -9.38 18.06
C ILE A 63 -20.66 -8.29 18.90
N PRO A 64 -21.08 -8.09 20.17
CA PRO A 64 -20.60 -7.00 21.01
C PRO A 64 -19.08 -6.92 21.12
N GLU A 65 -18.40 -8.07 21.09
CA GLU A 65 -16.95 -8.22 21.14
C GLU A 65 -16.27 -7.56 19.94
N VAL A 66 -16.84 -7.74 18.74
CA VAL A 66 -16.32 -7.20 17.48
C VAL A 66 -16.75 -5.75 17.31
N GLY A 67 -17.98 -5.42 17.70
CA GLY A 67 -18.51 -4.05 17.60
C GLY A 67 -17.71 -3.00 18.38
N ASN A 68 -17.08 -3.38 19.50
CA ASN A 68 -16.19 -2.48 20.26
C ASN A 68 -14.78 -2.38 19.65
N ALA A 69 -14.32 -3.41 18.94
CA ALA A 69 -13.04 -3.40 18.25
C ALA A 69 -13.13 -2.55 16.96
N ILE A 70 -14.19 -2.74 16.19
CA ILE A 70 -14.48 -2.10 14.89
C ILE A 70 -14.50 -0.57 14.95
N GLU A 71 -14.84 0.04 16.09
CA GLU A 71 -14.83 1.52 16.24
C GLU A 71 -13.48 2.17 15.96
N LYS A 72 -12.40 1.40 16.08
CA LYS A 72 -11.03 1.88 15.86
C LYS A 72 -10.56 1.79 14.41
N HIS A 73 -11.31 1.11 13.54
CA HIS A 73 -10.90 0.85 12.16
C HIS A 73 -11.29 1.99 11.24
N HIS A 74 -10.55 2.22 10.16
CA HIS A 74 -10.74 3.36 9.28
C HIS A 74 -11.58 3.01 8.04
N THR A 75 -11.50 1.78 7.54
CA THR A 75 -12.14 1.35 6.29
C THR A 75 -13.19 0.24 6.47
N LEU A 76 -14.16 0.13 5.54
CA LEU A 76 -15.15 -0.98 5.56
C LEU A 76 -14.51 -2.35 5.35
N SER A 77 -13.39 -2.42 4.61
CA SER A 77 -12.67 -3.67 4.37
C SER A 77 -12.08 -4.25 5.66
N GLU A 78 -11.46 -3.40 6.49
CA GLU A 78 -10.94 -3.80 7.81
C GLU A 78 -12.06 -4.34 8.71
N ILE A 79 -13.22 -3.69 8.69
CA ILE A 79 -14.39 -4.11 9.46
C ILE A 79 -14.89 -5.48 9.02
N PHE A 80 -14.94 -5.74 7.71
CA PHE A 80 -15.32 -7.05 7.20
C PHE A 80 -14.32 -8.14 7.59
N THR A 81 -13.02 -7.84 7.52
CA THR A 81 -11.97 -8.74 7.98
C THR A 81 -12.17 -9.14 9.43
N ASP A 82 -12.40 -8.20 10.35
CA ASP A 82 -12.60 -8.49 11.77
C ASP A 82 -13.87 -9.33 12.04
N ILE A 83 -14.96 -9.05 11.32
CA ILE A 83 -16.20 -9.84 11.42
C ILE A 83 -15.94 -11.29 10.98
N LEU A 84 -15.25 -11.47 9.85
CA LEU A 84 -14.94 -12.80 9.32
C LEU A 84 -13.94 -13.54 10.23
N ASP A 85 -12.94 -12.84 10.75
CA ASP A 85 -11.97 -13.40 11.69
C ASP A 85 -12.66 -13.87 12.98
N TYR A 86 -13.61 -13.09 13.50
CA TYR A 86 -14.39 -13.52 14.65
C TYR A 86 -15.14 -14.84 14.39
N TYR A 87 -15.84 -14.96 13.27
CA TYR A 87 -16.58 -16.19 12.96
C TYR A 87 -15.66 -17.38 12.64
N GLN A 88 -14.50 -17.12 12.07
CA GLN A 88 -13.49 -18.14 11.81
C GLN A 88 -12.84 -18.64 13.11
N VAL A 89 -12.41 -17.75 14.00
CA VAL A 89 -11.79 -18.09 15.29
C VAL A 89 -12.76 -18.88 16.17
N ASN A 90 -14.04 -18.52 16.15
CA ASN A 90 -15.08 -19.20 16.93
C ASN A 90 -15.72 -20.41 16.21
N ASN A 91 -15.29 -20.72 14.99
CA ASN A 91 -15.85 -21.78 14.14
C ASN A 91 -17.39 -21.74 14.05
N ASN A 92 -17.96 -20.56 13.78
CA ASN A 92 -19.40 -20.32 13.89
C ASN A 92 -19.99 -19.61 12.66
N PHE A 93 -19.58 -20.03 11.45
CA PHE A 93 -20.11 -19.46 10.21
C PHE A 93 -21.61 -19.73 10.01
N ASP A 94 -22.18 -20.76 10.65
CA ASP A 94 -23.62 -20.98 10.64
C ASP A 94 -24.38 -19.78 11.21
N ARG A 95 -23.88 -19.21 12.32
CA ARG A 95 -24.47 -18.02 12.93
C ARG A 95 -24.33 -16.78 12.05
N PHE A 96 -23.20 -16.65 11.35
CA PHE A 96 -23.03 -15.60 10.33
C PHE A 96 -24.14 -15.69 9.27
N TRP A 97 -24.36 -16.89 8.72
CA TRP A 97 -25.35 -17.10 7.68
C TRP A 97 -26.79 -16.96 8.18
N GLU A 98 -27.10 -17.32 9.42
CA GLU A 98 -28.40 -17.02 10.04
C GLU A 98 -28.69 -15.51 10.07
N ILE A 99 -27.69 -14.70 10.40
CA ILE A 99 -27.83 -13.24 10.45
C ILE A 99 -28.03 -12.67 9.03
N ILE A 100 -27.25 -13.13 8.05
CA ILE A 100 -27.44 -12.73 6.64
C ILE A 100 -28.84 -13.17 6.16
N LYS A 101 -29.30 -14.37 6.50
CA LYS A 101 -30.65 -14.85 6.15
C LYS A 101 -31.75 -14.00 6.77
N GLU A 102 -31.61 -13.59 8.03
CA GLU A 102 -32.60 -12.77 8.76
C GLU A 102 -32.75 -11.37 8.11
N LYS A 103 -31.65 -10.77 7.62
CA LYS A 103 -31.63 -9.36 7.20
C LYS A 103 -31.53 -9.13 5.69
N ARG A 104 -31.02 -10.12 4.96
CA ARG A 104 -30.56 -10.04 3.57
C ARG A 104 -30.75 -11.39 2.89
N GLU A 105 -32.00 -11.89 2.91
CA GLU A 105 -32.37 -13.21 2.39
C GLU A 105 -31.92 -13.43 0.93
N ASN A 106 -31.91 -12.37 0.10
CA ASN A 106 -31.45 -12.45 -1.29
C ASN A 106 -29.95 -12.74 -1.40
N GLN A 107 -29.13 -12.11 -0.56
CA GLN A 107 -27.69 -12.35 -0.49
C GLN A 107 -27.39 -13.74 0.11
N TRP A 108 -28.17 -14.17 1.10
CA TRP A 108 -28.09 -15.54 1.61
C TRP A 108 -28.37 -16.56 0.48
N LYS A 109 -29.47 -16.41 -0.27
CA LYS A 109 -29.81 -17.31 -1.40
C LYS A 109 -28.71 -17.36 -2.46
N LYS A 110 -28.08 -16.22 -2.74
CA LYS A 110 -27.01 -16.08 -3.73
C LYS A 110 -25.72 -16.78 -3.29
N PHE A 111 -25.23 -16.47 -2.09
CA PHE A 111 -23.88 -16.84 -1.68
C PHE A 111 -23.78 -18.08 -0.79
N HIS A 112 -24.84 -18.47 -0.07
CA HIS A 112 -24.77 -19.60 0.86
C HIS A 112 -24.49 -20.93 0.15
N THR A 113 -25.17 -21.17 -0.97
CA THR A 113 -25.01 -22.41 -1.74
C THR A 113 -23.59 -22.50 -2.33
N GLU A 114 -23.02 -21.38 -2.76
CA GLU A 114 -21.63 -21.31 -3.25
C GLU A 114 -20.64 -21.55 -2.12
N TRP A 115 -20.91 -20.98 -0.94
CA TRP A 115 -20.10 -21.20 0.26
C TRP A 115 -20.12 -22.66 0.71
N GLU A 116 -21.30 -23.30 0.79
CA GLU A 116 -21.43 -24.72 1.17
C GLU A 116 -20.64 -25.64 0.22
N LYS A 117 -20.73 -25.38 -1.10
CA LYS A 117 -19.94 -26.11 -2.10
C LYS A 117 -18.44 -25.92 -1.89
N SER A 118 -18.02 -24.68 -1.67
CA SER A 118 -16.61 -24.35 -1.43
C SER A 118 -16.08 -25.00 -0.14
N VAL A 119 -16.87 -25.04 0.94
CA VAL A 119 -16.52 -25.76 2.18
C VAL A 119 -16.40 -27.26 1.92
N GLU A 120 -17.36 -27.86 1.20
CA GLU A 120 -17.32 -29.30 0.88
C GLU A 120 -16.11 -29.66 0.01
N GLU A 121 -15.77 -28.82 -0.96
CA GLU A 121 -14.57 -28.97 -1.80
C GLU A 121 -13.29 -28.79 -1.00
N GLN A 122 -13.22 -27.80 -0.12
CA GLN A 122 -12.08 -27.61 0.78
C GLN A 122 -11.92 -28.82 1.73
N GLU A 123 -13.01 -29.35 2.27
CA GLU A 123 -12.97 -30.57 3.08
C GLU A 123 -12.53 -31.80 2.28
N LYS A 124 -12.97 -31.94 1.03
CA LYS A 124 -12.51 -33.02 0.14
C LYS A 124 -11.02 -32.87 -0.15
N LEU A 125 -10.54 -31.64 -0.36
CA LEU A 125 -9.13 -31.33 -0.56
C LEU A 125 -8.33 -31.73 0.68
N VAL A 126 -8.73 -31.25 1.86
CA VAL A 126 -8.10 -31.59 3.15
C VAL A 126 -8.12 -33.09 3.41
N LYS A 127 -9.25 -33.78 3.19
CA LYS A 127 -9.35 -35.25 3.33
C LYS A 127 -8.49 -36.01 2.30
N SER A 128 -8.28 -35.44 1.11
CA SER A 128 -7.40 -36.02 0.08
C SER A 128 -5.92 -35.82 0.40
N THR A 129 -5.56 -34.70 1.02
CA THR A 129 -4.22 -34.40 1.54
C THR A 129 -3.92 -35.24 2.79
N GLU A 130 -4.87 -35.33 3.73
CA GLU A 130 -4.77 -36.20 4.91
C GLU A 130 -4.72 -37.69 4.56
N ARG A 131 -5.23 -38.12 3.40
CA ARG A 131 -5.06 -39.50 2.89
C ARG A 131 -3.69 -39.75 2.26
N LYS A 132 -2.98 -38.71 1.83
CA LYS A 132 -1.57 -38.82 1.40
C LYS A 132 -0.61 -38.77 2.60
N ASP A 133 -1.02 -38.13 3.69
CA ASP A 133 -0.19 -37.97 4.89
C ASP A 133 -0.51 -38.96 6.03
N ASN A 134 -1.52 -39.82 5.90
CA ASN A 134 -1.83 -40.88 6.88
C ASN A 134 -1.21 -42.24 6.51
N ILE A 135 0.09 -42.37 6.73
CA ILE A 135 0.65 -43.61 7.31
C ILE A 135 1.33 -43.24 8.63
N SER A 136 0.60 -43.51 9.71
CA SER A 136 1.03 -43.64 11.11
C SER A 136 1.12 -42.36 11.97
N TYR A 137 0.48 -42.42 13.14
CA TYR A 137 0.65 -41.54 14.33
C TYR A 137 -0.34 -40.39 14.60
N ARG A 138 -1.66 -40.59 14.44
CA ARG A 138 -2.66 -39.70 15.07
C ARG A 138 -3.66 -40.46 15.92
N ARG A 139 -3.27 -40.84 17.15
CA ARG A 139 -4.25 -41.25 18.18
C ARG A 139 -3.81 -41.20 19.66
N GLN A 140 -2.67 -40.59 20.04
CA GLN A 140 -2.24 -40.59 21.46
C GLN A 140 -2.00 -39.24 22.14
N THR A 141 -2.20 -38.09 21.49
CA THR A 141 -1.85 -36.78 22.10
C THR A 141 -2.98 -35.76 22.23
N ILE A 142 -4.24 -36.13 22.00
CA ILE A 142 -5.35 -35.15 21.97
C ILE A 142 -6.00 -34.88 23.35
N ASP A 143 -5.69 -35.65 24.40
CA ASP A 143 -6.35 -35.49 25.71
C ASP A 143 -5.58 -34.68 26.77
N ILE A 144 -4.43 -34.07 26.45
CA ILE A 144 -3.65 -33.28 27.45
C ILE A 144 -3.58 -31.77 27.13
N GLU A 145 -3.75 -31.32 25.89
CA GLU A 145 -3.46 -29.91 25.51
C GLU A 145 -4.68 -28.98 25.36
N LYS A 146 -5.86 -29.35 25.87
CA LYS A 146 -7.06 -28.46 25.84
C LYS A 146 -7.35 -27.70 27.13
N GLN A 147 -6.43 -27.69 28.09
CA GLN A 147 -6.53 -26.83 29.28
C GLN A 147 -5.35 -25.84 29.35
N GLN A 148 -5.67 -24.53 29.27
CA GLN A 148 -4.88 -23.38 29.76
C GLN A 148 -3.66 -22.86 28.97
N PHE A 149 -3.80 -22.50 27.69
CA PHE A 149 -2.74 -21.68 27.02
C PHE A 149 -3.27 -20.47 26.22
N SER A 150 -4.28 -19.78 26.74
CA SER A 150 -4.68 -18.47 26.21
C SER A 150 -4.03 -17.28 26.95
N GLN A 151 -3.21 -17.52 27.98
CA GLN A 151 -2.44 -16.49 28.72
C GLN A 151 -1.18 -17.11 29.34
N THR A 152 -0.21 -17.51 28.51
CA THR A 152 1.13 -17.88 29.02
C THR A 152 1.81 -16.59 29.51
N ASP A 153 2.09 -16.48 30.81
CA ASP A 153 2.82 -15.34 31.38
C ASP A 153 4.25 -15.28 30.80
N SER A 154 4.81 -14.07 30.68
CA SER A 154 6.15 -13.81 30.15
C SER A 154 7.23 -14.71 30.77
N ALA A 155 7.15 -14.94 32.08
CA ALA A 155 8.08 -15.81 32.80
C ALA A 155 8.05 -17.25 32.26
N SER A 156 6.86 -17.78 31.99
CA SER A 156 6.69 -19.14 31.47
C SER A 156 7.24 -19.32 30.05
N ILE A 157 7.20 -18.27 29.21
CA ILE A 157 7.80 -18.31 27.86
C ILE A 157 9.32 -18.30 27.95
N VAL A 158 9.89 -17.51 28.86
CA VAL A 158 11.34 -17.47 29.10
C VAL A 158 11.84 -18.81 29.65
N ASP A 159 11.14 -19.36 30.66
CA ASP A 159 11.46 -20.66 31.23
C ASP A 159 11.36 -21.78 30.19
N TRP A 160 10.33 -21.75 29.35
CA TRP A 160 10.18 -22.67 28.22
C TRP A 160 11.37 -22.57 27.25
N PHE A 161 11.77 -21.37 26.84
CA PHE A 161 12.90 -21.18 25.93
C PHE A 161 14.20 -21.79 26.48
N PHE A 162 14.50 -21.56 27.76
CA PHE A 162 15.68 -22.14 28.40
C PHE A 162 15.55 -23.63 28.71
N SER A 163 14.33 -24.18 28.74
CA SER A 163 14.10 -25.62 28.87
C SER A 163 14.28 -26.41 27.57
N LEU A 164 14.47 -25.74 26.43
CA LEU A 164 14.73 -26.42 25.16
C LEU A 164 16.11 -27.11 25.21
N ASP A 165 16.11 -28.42 25.00
CA ASP A 165 17.27 -29.30 25.23
C ASP A 165 18.44 -29.11 24.25
N SER A 166 18.27 -28.31 23.19
CA SER A 166 19.32 -28.09 22.19
C SER A 166 19.44 -26.62 21.77
N SER A 167 20.68 -26.18 21.54
CA SER A 167 20.97 -24.87 20.94
C SER A 167 20.32 -24.69 19.57
N ALA A 168 20.14 -25.78 18.82
CA ALA A 168 19.45 -25.80 17.54
C ALA A 168 17.99 -25.36 17.69
N MET A 169 17.26 -25.90 18.67
CA MET A 169 15.88 -25.47 18.95
C MET A 169 15.81 -24.02 19.42
N GLN A 170 16.71 -23.60 20.32
CA GLN A 170 16.78 -22.21 20.75
C GLN A 170 17.06 -21.27 19.56
N SER A 171 17.92 -21.68 18.64
CA SER A 171 18.22 -20.94 17.42
C SER A 171 17.01 -20.86 16.49
N MET A 172 16.24 -21.95 16.32
CA MET A 172 14.99 -21.94 15.55
C MET A 172 14.02 -20.90 16.12
N VAL A 173 13.86 -20.87 17.45
CA VAL A 173 12.97 -19.91 18.13
C VAL A 173 13.45 -18.47 17.94
N ILE A 174 14.76 -18.22 18.06
CA ILE A 174 15.34 -16.89 17.80
C ILE A 174 15.12 -16.48 16.33
N THR A 175 15.37 -17.38 15.38
CA THR A 175 15.14 -17.14 13.95
C THR A 175 13.69 -16.79 13.66
N ALA A 176 12.74 -17.55 14.21
CA ALA A 176 11.32 -17.29 14.03
C ALA A 176 10.89 -15.96 14.62
N ALA A 177 11.51 -15.53 15.73
CA ALA A 177 11.23 -14.24 16.36
C ALA A 177 11.73 -13.06 15.53
N LEU A 178 12.90 -13.19 14.90
CA LEU A 178 13.50 -12.16 14.07
C LEU A 178 12.89 -12.11 12.66
N PHE A 179 12.55 -13.27 12.11
CA PHE A 179 12.20 -13.45 10.71
C PHE A 179 10.91 -14.24 10.57
N GLN A 180 9.81 -13.66 11.04
CA GLN A 180 8.50 -14.30 10.95
C GLN A 180 8.08 -14.47 9.48
N GLY A 181 7.51 -15.62 9.15
CA GLY A 181 6.99 -15.91 7.81
C GLY A 181 8.06 -16.21 6.77
N VAL A 182 9.26 -16.65 7.17
CA VAL A 182 10.31 -17.08 6.24
C VAL A 182 9.96 -18.42 5.61
N GLU A 183 10.31 -18.61 4.33
CA GLU A 183 10.21 -19.91 3.66
C GLU A 183 11.04 -20.97 4.41
N ARG A 184 10.50 -22.17 4.59
CA ARG A 184 11.14 -23.27 5.33
C ARG A 184 12.62 -23.49 5.00
N ASN A 185 13.01 -23.45 3.72
CA ASN A 185 14.40 -23.66 3.30
C ASN A 185 15.32 -22.54 3.83
N THR A 186 14.95 -21.29 3.57
CA THR A 186 15.69 -20.11 4.05
C THR A 186 15.68 -20.03 5.58
N PHE A 187 14.61 -20.48 6.24
CA PHE A 187 14.52 -20.54 7.69
C PHE A 187 15.58 -21.48 8.29
N ASN A 188 15.79 -22.64 7.66
CA ASN A 188 16.79 -23.60 8.10
C ASN A 188 18.22 -23.06 7.94
N GLU A 189 18.50 -22.33 6.84
CA GLU A 189 19.77 -21.64 6.64
C GLU A 189 20.02 -20.58 7.73
N LEU A 190 19.06 -19.67 7.93
CA LEU A 190 19.15 -18.61 8.93
C LEU A 190 19.30 -19.18 10.35
N THR A 191 18.62 -20.28 10.65
CA THR A 191 18.75 -20.99 11.94
C THR A 191 20.16 -21.49 12.18
N GLN A 192 20.84 -22.00 11.17
CA GLN A 192 22.23 -22.45 11.31
C GLN A 192 23.17 -21.28 11.58
N ASP A 193 22.96 -20.16 10.90
CA ASP A 193 23.78 -18.96 11.10
C ASP A 193 23.55 -18.32 12.47
N ILE A 194 22.30 -18.27 12.94
CA ILE A 194 21.96 -17.88 14.31
C ILE A 194 22.60 -18.84 15.32
N ASN A 195 22.61 -20.14 15.06
CA ASN A 195 23.25 -21.11 15.95
C ASN A 195 24.76 -20.87 16.08
N LYS A 196 25.46 -20.64 14.96
CA LYS A 196 26.90 -20.27 14.97
C LYS A 196 27.16 -19.01 15.79
N LEU A 197 26.26 -18.04 15.69
CA LEU A 197 26.37 -16.73 16.35
C LEU A 197 26.16 -16.83 17.87
N PHE A 198 25.09 -17.49 18.29
CA PHE A 198 24.70 -17.56 19.69
C PHE A 198 25.44 -18.67 20.45
N PHE A 199 25.74 -19.79 19.80
CA PHE A 199 26.26 -21.01 20.42
C PHE A 199 27.53 -21.56 19.73
N PRO A 200 28.62 -20.78 19.65
CA PRO A 200 29.81 -21.16 18.89
C PRO A 200 30.54 -22.39 19.47
N HIS A 201 30.51 -22.59 20.79
CA HIS A 201 31.29 -23.63 21.47
C HIS A 201 30.73 -25.05 21.31
N GLU A 202 29.44 -25.21 21.02
CA GLU A 202 28.85 -26.54 20.84
C GLU A 202 29.23 -27.18 19.49
N GLN A 203 29.63 -26.35 18.51
CA GLN A 203 30.13 -26.84 17.22
C GLN A 203 31.54 -27.44 17.32
N ASP A 204 32.38 -26.91 18.22
CA ASP A 204 33.72 -27.43 18.46
C ASP A 204 33.69 -28.79 19.17
N VAL A 205 32.64 -29.09 19.93
CA VAL A 205 32.46 -30.39 20.58
C VAL A 205 32.04 -31.47 19.56
N GLN A 206 31.17 -31.13 18.60
CA GLN A 206 30.75 -32.07 17.55
C GLN A 206 31.86 -32.38 16.52
N LYS A 207 32.79 -31.45 16.27
CA LYS A 207 33.96 -31.70 15.40
C LYS A 207 35.05 -32.54 16.06
N ASN A 208 35.05 -32.64 17.39
CA ASN A 208 36.08 -33.33 18.17
C ASN A 208 35.62 -34.64 18.80
N GLU A 209 34.39 -35.12 18.52
CA GLU A 209 34.04 -36.51 18.81
C GLU A 209 34.82 -37.42 17.85
N PRO A 210 35.71 -38.29 18.36
CA PRO A 210 36.43 -39.22 17.50
C PRO A 210 35.41 -40.17 16.88
N SER A 211 35.21 -40.06 15.56
CA SER A 211 34.49 -41.05 14.79
C SER A 211 35.15 -42.41 15.05
N LEU A 212 34.42 -43.31 15.72
CA LEU A 212 34.87 -44.64 16.16
C LEU A 212 35.06 -45.66 15.01
N ASP A 213 35.37 -45.18 13.80
CA ASP A 213 35.70 -46.00 12.64
C ASP A 213 36.99 -45.49 11.98
N GLU A 214 38.10 -45.55 12.71
CA GLU A 214 39.43 -45.64 12.09
C GLU A 214 39.74 -47.11 11.80
N ASN A 215 39.47 -47.52 10.56
CA ASN A 215 40.26 -48.55 9.89
C ASN A 215 40.63 -48.04 8.48
N GLU A 216 41.87 -47.59 8.38
CA GLU A 216 42.78 -47.77 7.23
C GLU A 216 42.18 -47.72 5.81
N LYS A 217 42.42 -46.61 5.07
CA LYS A 217 43.47 -46.54 4.03
C LYS A 217 43.36 -45.33 3.10
N ASP A 218 44.56 -44.85 2.76
CA ASP A 218 44.98 -44.22 1.52
C ASP A 218 44.37 -42.88 1.09
N SER A 219 45.11 -41.83 1.47
CA SER A 219 45.56 -40.73 0.62
C SER A 219 44.89 -40.55 -0.75
N GLU A 220 43.92 -39.64 -0.79
CA GLU A 220 43.62 -38.84 -1.99
C GLU A 220 43.12 -37.46 -1.54
N LYS A 221 43.66 -36.41 -2.16
CA LYS A 221 43.22 -35.02 -2.00
C LYS A 221 41.72 -34.93 -2.32
N LYS A 222 40.88 -34.97 -1.29
CA LYS A 222 39.47 -34.59 -1.40
C LYS A 222 39.38 -33.09 -1.19
N GLU A 223 38.88 -32.42 -2.21
CA GLU A 223 38.21 -31.13 -2.06
C GLU A 223 37.28 -31.20 -0.86
N GLU A 224 37.42 -30.22 0.02
CA GLU A 224 36.56 -29.96 1.17
C GLU A 224 35.17 -29.60 0.64
N LYS A 225 34.41 -30.61 0.20
CA LYS A 225 32.97 -30.49 0.00
C LYS A 225 32.38 -30.27 1.38
N GLU A 226 31.90 -29.06 1.62
CA GLU A 226 31.03 -28.76 2.76
C GLU A 226 30.03 -29.90 2.93
N ALA A 227 30.10 -30.58 4.07
CA ALA A 227 29.15 -31.62 4.39
C ALA A 227 27.74 -31.01 4.32
N PRO A 228 26.76 -31.69 3.69
CA PRO A 228 25.39 -31.21 3.72
C PRO A 228 24.98 -31.02 5.19
N PRO A 229 24.19 -29.97 5.49
CA PRO A 229 23.82 -29.65 6.86
C PRO A 229 23.21 -30.88 7.56
N PRO A 230 23.45 -31.06 8.87
CA PRO A 230 22.88 -32.17 9.62
C PRO A 230 21.36 -32.14 9.47
N ILE A 231 20.83 -33.11 8.71
CA ILE A 231 19.40 -33.26 8.48
C ILE A 231 18.77 -33.64 9.82
N LEU A 232 17.95 -32.76 10.39
CA LEU A 232 17.17 -33.01 11.59
C LEU A 232 16.26 -34.22 11.30
N LYS A 233 16.61 -35.40 11.84
CA LYS A 233 15.90 -36.66 11.59
C LYS A 233 14.42 -36.66 12.02
N ASN A 234 13.95 -35.59 12.69
CA ASN A 234 12.56 -35.41 13.08
C ASN A 234 12.12 -33.93 13.10
N GLU A 235 12.22 -33.25 11.95
CA GLU A 235 11.97 -31.80 11.82
C GLU A 235 10.62 -31.34 12.38
N PHE A 236 9.56 -32.15 12.21
CA PHE A 236 8.22 -31.86 12.74
C PHE A 236 8.16 -31.82 14.28
N GLU A 237 8.84 -32.73 14.97
CA GLU A 237 8.90 -32.71 16.43
C GLU A 237 9.64 -31.46 16.94
N HIS A 238 10.67 -31.01 16.21
CA HIS A 238 11.41 -29.80 16.55
C HIS A 238 10.55 -28.56 16.39
N PHE A 239 9.79 -28.43 15.29
CA PHE A 239 8.85 -27.32 15.11
C PHE A 239 7.78 -27.31 16.22
N HIS A 240 7.18 -28.46 16.54
CA HIS A 240 6.18 -28.55 17.60
C HIS A 240 6.75 -28.16 18.98
N MET A 241 7.93 -28.69 19.35
CA MET A 241 8.60 -28.33 20.61
C MET A 241 8.99 -26.84 20.66
N ALA A 242 9.38 -26.27 19.51
CA ALA A 242 9.67 -24.85 19.34
C ALA A 242 8.41 -23.96 19.27
N ARG A 243 7.20 -24.54 19.39
CA ARG A 243 5.91 -23.82 19.26
C ARG A 243 5.79 -23.07 17.93
N LEU A 244 6.29 -23.72 16.87
CA LEU A 244 6.30 -23.24 15.50
C LEU A 244 5.42 -24.14 14.63
N LYS A 245 4.79 -23.53 13.63
CA LYS A 245 4.00 -24.23 12.62
C LYS A 245 4.39 -23.79 11.20
N LEU A 246 4.29 -24.74 10.28
CA LEU A 246 4.37 -24.48 8.85
C LEU A 246 2.97 -24.13 8.34
N ILE A 247 2.85 -23.02 7.63
CA ILE A 247 1.62 -22.63 6.94
C ILE A 247 1.90 -22.50 5.45
N ALA A 248 0.94 -22.90 4.63
CA ALA A 248 0.99 -22.63 3.20
C ALA A 248 0.75 -21.13 2.96
N ASP A 249 1.59 -20.51 2.14
CA ASP A 249 1.50 -19.10 1.74
C ASP A 249 1.81 -18.98 0.24
N LYS A 250 1.50 -17.83 -0.35
CA LYS A 250 1.79 -17.54 -1.76
C LYS A 250 2.74 -16.36 -1.87
N ARG A 251 3.82 -16.52 -2.62
CA ARG A 251 4.78 -15.44 -2.92
C ARG A 251 5.02 -15.25 -4.40
N ASN A 252 5.31 -14.02 -4.78
CA ASN A 252 5.75 -13.70 -6.13
C ASN A 252 7.14 -14.31 -6.37
N SER A 253 7.24 -15.10 -7.43
CA SER A 253 8.47 -15.61 -8.04
C SER A 253 8.64 -15.02 -9.44
N ASP A 254 9.78 -15.29 -10.08
CA ASP A 254 10.03 -14.90 -11.47
C ASP A 254 8.98 -15.46 -12.46
N TYR A 255 8.26 -16.52 -12.07
CA TYR A 255 7.23 -17.18 -12.87
C TYR A 255 5.79 -16.89 -12.41
N GLY A 256 5.60 -15.91 -11.52
CA GLY A 256 4.30 -15.57 -10.92
C GLY A 256 4.16 -16.07 -9.48
N LEU A 257 2.94 -16.23 -8.98
CA LEU A 257 2.69 -16.67 -7.61
C LEU A 257 3.06 -18.15 -7.46
N ALA A 258 3.96 -18.44 -6.52
CA ALA A 258 4.35 -19.78 -6.12
C ALA A 258 3.83 -20.10 -4.72
N ASP A 259 3.35 -21.34 -4.53
CA ASP A 259 3.00 -21.86 -3.22
C ASP A 259 4.28 -22.19 -2.44
N ILE A 260 4.38 -21.67 -1.23
CA ILE A 260 5.52 -21.89 -0.33
C ILE A 260 5.05 -22.30 1.07
N GLU A 261 5.93 -22.95 1.83
CA GLU A 261 5.70 -23.19 3.26
C GLU A 261 6.48 -22.16 4.07
N VAL A 262 5.78 -21.38 4.91
CA VAL A 262 6.41 -20.40 5.79
C VAL A 262 6.30 -20.80 7.25
N VAL A 263 7.33 -20.43 8.02
CA VAL A 263 7.42 -20.71 9.46
C VAL A 263 6.86 -19.55 10.27
N ILE A 264 5.90 -19.83 11.15
CA ILE A 264 5.36 -18.86 12.11
C ILE A 264 5.20 -19.47 13.50
N PHE A 265 5.13 -18.62 14.54
CA PHE A 265 4.73 -19.08 15.86
C PHE A 265 3.28 -19.56 15.89
N GLU A 266 3.01 -20.55 16.73
CA GLU A 266 1.65 -20.96 17.08
C GLU A 266 0.87 -19.81 17.73
N TYR A 267 1.56 -19.02 18.57
CA TYR A 267 0.99 -17.91 19.34
C TYR A 267 1.79 -16.61 19.13
N SER A 268 1.08 -15.50 18.88
CA SER A 268 1.71 -14.22 18.52
C SER A 268 2.53 -13.58 19.64
N ASN A 269 2.20 -13.83 20.91
CA ASN A 269 2.93 -13.28 22.06
C ASN A 269 4.35 -13.85 22.20
N TYR A 270 4.63 -15.02 21.63
CA TYR A 270 5.96 -15.66 21.74
C TYR A 270 7.04 -14.81 21.08
N GLN A 271 6.76 -14.23 19.91
CA GLN A 271 7.72 -13.39 19.20
C GLN A 271 8.22 -12.23 20.07
N THR A 272 7.30 -11.43 20.62
CA THR A 272 7.65 -10.26 21.44
C THR A 272 8.45 -10.65 22.69
N GLU A 273 8.09 -11.75 23.36
CA GLU A 273 8.81 -12.20 24.56
C GLU A 273 10.20 -12.75 24.25
N ILE A 274 10.38 -13.46 23.14
CA ILE A 274 11.70 -13.91 22.69
C ILE A 274 12.58 -12.71 22.29
N LEU A 275 12.02 -11.70 21.63
CA LEU A 275 12.76 -10.46 21.31
C LEU A 275 13.19 -9.70 22.59
N LYS A 276 12.36 -9.70 23.65
CA LYS A 276 12.74 -9.16 24.97
C LYS A 276 13.85 -9.99 25.63
N LEU A 277 13.81 -11.31 25.49
CA LEU A 277 14.85 -12.21 25.99
C LEU A 277 16.20 -11.92 25.31
N ILE A 278 16.22 -11.73 23.99
CA ILE A 278 17.42 -11.32 23.24
C ILE A 278 17.97 -10.00 23.80
N ARG A 279 17.09 -9.05 24.12
CA ARG A 279 17.47 -7.76 24.70
C ARG A 279 18.12 -7.92 26.08
N ASN A 280 17.50 -8.67 26.97
CA ASN A 280 17.82 -8.67 28.40
C ASN A 280 18.83 -9.74 28.80
N ASN A 281 18.71 -10.93 28.24
CA ASN A 281 19.45 -12.12 28.68
C ASN A 281 20.59 -12.48 27.74
N LEU A 282 20.50 -12.09 26.46
CA LEU A 282 21.52 -12.35 25.44
C LEU A 282 22.25 -11.08 24.98
N TYR A 283 22.34 -10.09 25.88
CA TYR A 283 22.94 -8.78 25.59
C TYR A 283 24.34 -8.86 24.96
N SER A 284 25.18 -9.78 25.44
CA SER A 284 26.54 -9.98 24.92
C SER A 284 26.59 -10.40 23.45
N LYS A 285 25.48 -10.90 22.90
CA LYS A 285 25.36 -11.35 21.50
C LYS A 285 24.77 -10.28 20.57
N GLN A 286 24.27 -9.17 21.10
CA GLN A 286 23.57 -8.15 20.31
C GLN A 286 24.43 -7.51 19.22
N THR A 287 25.71 -7.20 19.53
CA THR A 287 26.60 -6.60 18.51
C THR A 287 26.73 -7.52 17.30
N ALA A 288 27.00 -8.80 17.54
CA ALA A 288 27.17 -9.77 16.47
C ALA A 288 25.84 -10.04 15.73
N LEU A 289 24.71 -10.01 16.44
CA LEU A 289 23.37 -10.08 15.82
C LEU A 289 23.09 -8.90 14.89
N PHE A 290 23.40 -7.67 15.31
CA PHE A 290 23.20 -6.50 14.47
C PHE A 290 24.13 -6.49 13.26
N GLU A 291 25.37 -6.97 13.40
CA GLU A 291 26.29 -7.15 12.27
C GLU A 291 25.76 -8.21 11.30
N PHE A 292 25.26 -9.34 11.80
CA PHE A 292 24.65 -10.38 10.98
C PHE A 292 23.44 -9.84 10.20
N ILE A 293 22.45 -9.23 10.88
CA ILE A 293 21.30 -8.60 10.24
C ILE A 293 21.75 -7.54 9.23
N GLY A 294 22.75 -6.73 9.62
CA GLY A 294 23.35 -5.71 8.78
C GLY A 294 23.89 -6.25 7.46
N SER A 295 24.46 -7.46 7.48
CA SER A 295 25.04 -8.13 6.31
C SER A 295 23.99 -8.74 5.36
N LEU A 296 22.83 -9.16 5.87
CA LEU A 296 21.77 -9.78 5.06
C LEU A 296 21.19 -8.85 3.99
N VAL A 297 21.31 -7.54 4.19
CA VAL A 297 20.80 -6.54 3.23
C VAL A 297 21.63 -6.45 1.94
N ASP A 298 22.90 -6.89 2.01
CA ASP A 298 23.82 -6.85 0.88
C ASP A 298 23.86 -8.20 0.13
N ASP A 299 23.05 -9.18 0.56
CA ASP A 299 22.87 -10.46 -0.13
C ASP A 299 22.13 -10.26 -1.47
N ASP A 300 22.47 -11.05 -2.48
CA ASP A 300 21.84 -11.01 -3.81
C ASP A 300 20.37 -11.47 -3.77
N SER A 301 20.00 -12.31 -2.80
CA SER A 301 18.63 -12.76 -2.56
C SER A 301 17.75 -11.60 -2.07
N SER A 302 16.72 -11.28 -2.86
CA SER A 302 15.68 -10.33 -2.46
C SER A 302 14.97 -10.76 -1.16
N GLU A 303 14.88 -12.06 -0.92
CA GLU A 303 14.26 -12.64 0.26
C GLU A 303 15.06 -12.32 1.54
N LYS A 304 16.38 -12.55 1.50
CA LYS A 304 17.26 -12.24 2.64
C LYS A 304 17.28 -10.74 2.96
N ARG A 305 17.22 -9.88 1.95
CA ARG A 305 17.08 -8.43 2.15
C ARG A 305 15.75 -8.07 2.83
N LEU A 306 14.65 -8.68 2.42
CA LEU A 306 13.35 -8.50 3.07
C LEU A 306 13.37 -8.95 4.53
N PHE A 307 14.06 -10.06 4.83
CA PHE A 307 14.21 -10.55 6.19
C PHE A 307 15.06 -9.63 7.06
N ALA A 308 16.12 -9.03 6.51
CA ALA A 308 16.88 -8.00 7.22
C ALA A 308 15.96 -6.83 7.66
N ILE A 309 15.08 -6.38 6.75
CA ILE A 309 14.10 -5.32 7.03
C ILE A 309 13.13 -5.76 8.14
N ASN A 310 12.56 -6.96 8.02
CA ASN A 310 11.63 -7.51 9.02
C ASN A 310 12.27 -7.66 10.40
N ALA A 311 13.54 -8.08 10.47
CA ALA A 311 14.25 -8.17 11.74
C ALA A 311 14.44 -6.79 12.38
N VAL A 312 14.77 -5.75 11.61
CA VAL A 312 14.87 -4.37 12.15
C VAL A 312 13.51 -3.89 12.66
N ILE A 313 12.42 -4.17 11.93
CA ILE A 313 11.05 -3.82 12.33
C ILE A 313 10.67 -4.54 13.63
N ALA A 314 10.92 -5.86 13.71
CA ALA A 314 10.64 -6.66 14.90
C ALA A 314 11.45 -6.18 16.10
N LEU A 315 12.76 -5.96 15.93
CA LEU A 315 13.63 -5.46 16.99
C LEU A 315 13.22 -4.08 17.49
N SER A 316 12.61 -3.24 16.64
CA SER A 316 12.12 -1.91 17.04
C SER A 316 11.03 -1.94 18.13
N GLU A 317 10.36 -3.08 18.33
CA GLU A 317 9.36 -3.27 19.40
C GLU A 317 9.98 -3.29 20.78
N THR A 318 11.20 -3.83 20.87
CA THR A 318 11.81 -4.18 22.14
C THR A 318 13.11 -3.45 22.37
N HIS A 319 13.82 -3.00 21.34
CA HIS A 319 15.12 -2.34 21.43
C HIS A 319 15.02 -0.81 21.35
N LEU A 320 16.04 -0.13 21.86
CA LEU A 320 16.12 1.32 21.72
C LEU A 320 16.35 1.66 20.24
N PHE A 321 15.52 2.55 19.69
CA PHE A 321 15.65 2.99 18.31
C PHE A 321 17.05 3.52 17.97
N GLN A 322 17.70 4.20 18.92
CA GLN A 322 19.05 4.74 18.75
C GLN A 322 20.08 3.64 18.44
N ASP A 323 19.97 2.46 19.06
CA ASP A 323 20.90 1.36 18.82
C ASP A 323 20.74 0.79 17.42
N LEU A 324 19.49 0.57 16.99
CA LEU A 324 19.17 0.14 15.62
C LEU A 324 19.60 1.18 14.59
N LEU A 325 19.40 2.46 14.90
CA LEU A 325 19.79 3.57 14.05
C LEU A 325 21.30 3.61 13.84
N ASP A 326 22.08 3.56 14.91
CA ASP A 326 23.53 3.73 14.84
C ASP A 326 24.24 2.50 14.27
N ARG A 327 23.72 1.30 14.53
CA ARG A 327 24.38 0.04 14.14
C ARG A 327 23.90 -0.56 12.83
N ILE A 328 22.69 -0.22 12.39
CA ILE A 328 22.10 -0.82 11.19
C ILE A 328 21.62 0.27 10.22
N ILE A 329 20.57 1.01 10.59
CA ILE A 329 19.81 1.85 9.65
C ILE A 329 20.69 2.94 9.03
N ARG A 330 21.55 3.60 9.82
CA ARG A 330 22.41 4.67 9.31
C ARG A 330 23.51 4.14 8.38
N ILE A 331 23.99 2.92 8.61
CA ILE A 331 24.97 2.27 7.73
C ILE A 331 24.29 1.99 6.39
N TRP A 332 23.10 1.39 6.43
CA TRP A 332 22.30 1.11 5.24
C TRP A 332 21.95 2.39 4.47
N ALA A 333 21.48 3.43 5.15
CA ALA A 333 21.07 4.70 4.53
C ALA A 333 22.23 5.48 3.85
N ARG A 334 23.49 5.17 4.18
CA ARG A 334 24.68 5.88 3.66
C ARG A 334 25.34 5.17 2.49
N THR A 335 24.99 3.92 2.20
CA THR A 335 25.68 3.17 1.16
C THR A 335 25.26 3.60 -0.24
N LYS A 336 26.14 3.31 -1.21
CA LYS A 336 25.88 3.54 -2.64
C LYS A 336 24.99 2.46 -3.26
N ASN A 337 24.94 1.27 -2.65
CA ASN A 337 24.08 0.19 -3.10
C ASN A 337 22.62 0.63 -3.00
N TYR A 338 21.91 0.56 -4.14
CA TYR A 338 20.51 0.95 -4.26
C TYR A 338 19.62 0.13 -3.33
N TYR A 339 19.78 -1.20 -3.32
CA TYR A 339 18.93 -2.09 -2.54
C TYR A 339 19.08 -1.87 -1.04
N THR A 340 20.29 -1.56 -0.59
CA THR A 340 20.60 -1.39 0.82
C THR A 340 20.03 -0.09 1.39
N HIS A 341 20.17 1.05 0.70
CA HIS A 341 19.51 2.27 1.18
C HIS A 341 17.98 2.21 1.01
N GLN A 342 17.49 1.47 0.00
CA GLN A 342 16.06 1.17 -0.14
C GLN A 342 15.54 0.39 1.08
N ALA A 343 16.29 -0.60 1.56
CA ALA A 343 15.96 -1.36 2.77
C ALA A 343 15.92 -0.48 4.02
N ALA A 344 16.84 0.49 4.16
CA ALA A 344 16.78 1.47 5.25
C ALA A 344 15.50 2.29 5.23
N ALA A 345 15.10 2.76 4.04
CA ALA A 345 13.88 3.54 3.88
C ALA A 345 12.61 2.71 4.11
N LEU A 346 12.58 1.44 3.66
CA LEU A 346 11.49 0.51 3.93
C LEU A 346 11.36 0.19 5.42
N ALA A 347 12.47 -0.09 6.12
CA ALA A 347 12.46 -0.33 7.55
C ALA A 347 11.91 0.90 8.31
N LEU A 348 12.37 2.10 7.97
CA LEU A 348 11.87 3.34 8.58
C LEU A 348 10.39 3.59 8.26
N SER A 349 9.94 3.36 7.02
CA SER A 349 8.54 3.55 6.65
C SER A 349 7.63 2.56 7.37
N GLU A 350 7.99 1.29 7.45
CA GLU A 350 7.16 0.27 8.10
C GLU A 350 7.04 0.51 9.60
N ILE A 351 8.13 0.84 10.29
CA ILE A 351 8.08 1.21 11.71
C ILE A 351 7.12 2.40 11.93
N LEU A 352 7.20 3.40 11.06
CA LEU A 352 6.33 4.58 11.11
C LEU A 352 4.86 4.25 10.78
N LEU A 353 4.61 3.38 9.80
CA LEU A 353 3.27 2.96 9.38
C LEU A 353 2.58 2.13 10.47
N GLN A 354 3.35 1.34 11.24
CA GLN A 354 2.89 0.65 12.45
C GLN A 354 2.58 1.58 13.63
N GLY A 355 2.72 2.89 13.46
CA GLY A 355 2.39 3.90 14.48
C GLY A 355 3.43 4.01 15.60
N ARG A 356 4.68 3.61 15.34
CA ARG A 356 5.78 3.64 16.32
C ARG A 356 6.80 4.70 15.94
N LEU A 357 7.44 5.26 16.97
CA LEU A 357 8.61 6.15 16.82
C LEU A 357 8.38 7.31 15.85
N GLU A 358 7.13 7.79 15.75
CA GLU A 358 6.72 8.74 14.72
C GLU A 358 7.52 10.04 14.79
N LYS A 359 7.62 10.60 15.99
CA LYS A 359 8.34 11.86 16.21
C LYS A 359 9.83 11.70 15.95
N GLU A 360 10.41 10.59 16.39
CA GLU A 360 11.84 10.28 16.25
C GLU A 360 12.22 10.06 14.79
N ILE A 361 11.44 9.27 14.05
CA ILE A 361 11.69 8.97 12.63
C ILE A 361 11.49 10.23 11.79
N LEU A 362 10.37 10.97 11.94
CA LEU A 362 10.16 12.19 11.17
C LEU A 362 11.21 13.26 11.46
N ALA A 363 11.64 13.42 12.73
CA ALA A 363 12.75 14.31 13.08
C ALA A 363 14.06 13.86 12.44
N LEU A 364 14.34 12.55 12.42
CA LEU A 364 15.52 11.98 11.77
C LEU A 364 15.53 12.27 10.26
N LEU A 365 14.45 11.95 9.54
CA LEU A 365 14.33 12.20 8.10
C LEU A 365 14.51 13.68 7.77
N ASN A 366 13.88 14.56 8.54
CA ASN A 366 14.04 16.02 8.40
C ASN A 366 15.48 16.48 8.67
N SER A 367 16.16 15.88 9.66
CA SER A 367 17.57 16.17 9.95
C SER A 367 18.49 15.74 8.80
N TRP A 368 18.22 14.59 8.17
CA TRP A 368 18.98 14.09 7.03
C TRP A 368 18.85 15.01 5.83
N LEU A 369 17.63 15.50 5.55
CA LEU A 369 17.40 16.49 4.50
C LEU A 369 18.10 17.83 4.76
N LYS A 370 18.10 18.31 6.01
CA LYS A 370 18.65 19.62 6.39
C LYS A 370 20.17 19.68 6.49
N THR A 371 20.81 18.66 7.04
CA THR A 371 22.24 18.76 7.41
C THR A 371 23.19 18.68 6.20
N GLY A 372 22.71 18.33 5.01
CA GLY A 372 23.52 18.28 3.79
C GLY A 372 24.68 17.27 3.85
N THR A 373 24.68 16.39 4.86
CA THR A 373 25.84 15.57 5.24
C THR A 373 26.11 14.39 4.31
N SER A 374 25.09 13.92 3.56
CA SER A 374 25.25 12.87 2.56
C SER A 374 24.09 12.87 1.56
N MET A 375 24.42 12.76 0.26
CA MET A 375 23.43 12.58 -0.81
C MET A 375 22.57 11.33 -0.58
N PHE A 376 23.17 10.23 -0.12
CA PHE A 376 22.45 8.96 0.13
C PHE A 376 21.47 9.06 1.29
N LEU A 377 21.79 9.85 2.32
CA LEU A 377 20.83 10.13 3.40
C LEU A 377 19.63 10.93 2.89
N ASN A 378 19.85 11.91 2.00
CA ASN A 378 18.75 12.63 1.36
C ASN A 378 17.88 11.71 0.49
N ILE A 379 18.51 10.85 -0.31
CA ILE A 379 17.81 9.87 -1.17
C ILE A 379 16.98 8.91 -0.30
N THR A 380 17.58 8.34 0.74
CA THR A 380 16.88 7.47 1.69
C THR A 380 15.69 8.20 2.32
N SER A 381 15.87 9.46 2.69
CA SER A 381 14.78 10.26 3.27
C SER A 381 13.64 10.48 2.28
N MET A 382 13.96 10.88 1.05
CA MET A 382 12.96 11.08 0.00
C MET A 382 12.24 9.77 -0.36
N PHE A 383 12.94 8.64 -0.38
CA PHE A 383 12.32 7.33 -0.61
C PHE A 383 11.40 6.95 0.55
N THR A 384 11.81 7.21 1.79
CA THR A 384 10.95 6.99 2.97
C THR A 384 9.68 7.85 2.87
N TYR A 385 9.81 9.14 2.55
CA TYR A 385 8.67 10.04 2.36
C TYR A 385 7.73 9.59 1.23
N TYR A 386 8.26 9.06 0.14
CA TYR A 386 7.44 8.45 -0.92
C TYR A 386 6.64 7.26 -0.43
N LEU A 387 7.25 6.36 0.36
CA LEU A 387 6.55 5.18 0.88
C LEU A 387 5.41 5.57 1.81
N ILE A 388 5.57 6.63 2.59
CA ILE A 388 4.60 7.06 3.62
C ILE A 388 3.68 8.21 3.18
N ALA A 389 3.79 8.68 1.94
CA ALA A 389 3.11 9.88 1.43
C ALA A 389 1.59 9.87 1.62
N ASP A 390 0.97 8.68 1.63
CA ASP A 390 -0.48 8.52 1.77
C ASP A 390 -0.94 8.80 3.20
N LYS A 391 -0.11 8.41 4.19
CA LYS A 391 -0.41 8.58 5.61
C LYS A 391 0.11 9.90 6.17
N TYR A 392 1.18 10.44 5.59
CA TYR A 392 1.81 11.70 6.03
C TYR A 392 2.03 12.68 4.87
N PRO A 393 0.96 13.09 4.15
CA PRO A 393 1.08 13.92 2.94
C PRO A 393 1.75 15.27 3.19
N ASP A 394 1.42 15.95 4.29
CA ASP A 394 2.03 17.24 4.65
C ASP A 394 3.54 17.11 4.89
N GLN A 395 3.99 16.06 5.58
CA GLN A 395 5.42 15.85 5.84
C GLN A 395 6.16 15.52 4.55
N ALA A 396 5.57 14.71 3.69
CA ALA A 396 6.15 14.35 2.40
C ALA A 396 6.26 15.57 1.47
N LEU A 397 5.24 16.44 1.43
CA LEU A 397 5.28 17.69 0.66
C LEU A 397 6.27 18.70 1.25
N GLN A 398 6.38 18.81 2.58
CA GLN A 398 7.43 19.62 3.21
C GLN A 398 8.84 19.15 2.82
N ALA A 399 9.04 17.83 2.72
CA ALA A 399 10.30 17.27 2.24
C ALA A 399 10.60 17.65 0.79
N VAL A 400 9.60 17.60 -0.10
CA VAL A 400 9.70 18.08 -1.49
C VAL A 400 10.12 19.55 -1.53
N ALA A 401 9.44 20.40 -0.77
CA ALA A 401 9.74 21.83 -0.69
C ALA A 401 11.14 22.13 -0.15
N HIS A 402 11.73 21.23 0.64
CA HIS A 402 13.09 21.37 1.14
C HIS A 402 14.14 20.96 0.09
N VAL A 403 13.88 19.90 -0.67
CA VAL A 403 14.85 19.42 -1.68
C VAL A 403 14.78 20.17 -3.01
N SER A 404 13.69 20.89 -3.29
CA SER A 404 13.53 21.72 -4.49
C SER A 404 14.63 22.76 -4.67
N GLU A 405 15.28 23.18 -3.59
CA GLU A 405 16.37 24.16 -3.61
C GLU A 405 17.73 23.57 -4.01
N LYS A 406 17.88 22.24 -4.00
CA LYS A 406 19.17 21.58 -4.21
C LYS A 406 19.58 21.43 -5.67
N GLU A 407 18.72 21.83 -6.62
CA GLU A 407 18.94 21.77 -8.07
C GLU A 407 19.46 20.40 -8.60
N ASP A 408 19.03 19.30 -7.97
CA ASP A 408 19.44 17.94 -8.35
C ASP A 408 18.32 17.22 -9.12
N ILE A 409 18.67 16.60 -10.25
CA ILE A 409 17.76 15.82 -11.10
C ILE A 409 17.11 14.66 -10.34
N ILE A 410 17.85 13.98 -9.46
CA ILE A 410 17.36 12.83 -8.69
C ILE A 410 16.26 13.29 -7.72
N PHE A 411 16.48 14.42 -7.03
CA PHE A 411 15.45 14.97 -6.14
C PHE A 411 14.25 15.51 -6.90
N THR A 412 14.45 16.02 -8.11
CA THR A 412 13.33 16.45 -8.97
C THR A 412 12.44 15.28 -9.37
N LEU A 413 13.03 14.15 -9.79
CA LEU A 413 12.28 12.93 -10.12
C LEU A 413 11.55 12.37 -8.89
N LYS A 414 12.22 12.27 -7.74
CA LYS A 414 11.57 11.77 -6.51
C LYS A 414 10.50 12.70 -5.95
N SER A 415 10.67 14.01 -6.12
CA SER A 415 9.63 14.98 -5.76
C SER A 415 8.38 14.80 -6.60
N HIS A 416 8.54 14.50 -7.89
CA HIS A 416 7.42 14.18 -8.77
C HIS A 416 6.65 12.95 -8.29
N ASP A 417 7.35 11.85 -7.96
CA ASP A 417 6.71 10.62 -7.46
C ASP A 417 5.90 10.87 -6.18
N ILE A 418 6.47 11.63 -5.22
CA ILE A 418 5.77 12.00 -3.98
C ILE A 418 4.55 12.85 -4.27
N VAL A 419 4.71 13.92 -5.07
CA VAL A 419 3.62 14.85 -5.38
C VAL A 419 2.49 14.14 -6.09
N PHE A 420 2.80 13.26 -7.05
CA PHE A 420 1.80 12.47 -7.74
C PHE A 420 1.01 11.58 -6.78
N LYS A 421 1.71 10.87 -5.90
CA LYS A 421 1.11 9.97 -4.93
C LYS A 421 0.21 10.74 -3.95
N VAL A 422 0.65 11.89 -3.44
CA VAL A 422 -0.20 12.75 -2.61
C VAL A 422 -1.40 13.29 -3.39
N TYR A 423 -1.24 13.70 -4.64
CA TYR A 423 -2.37 14.14 -5.47
C TYR A 423 -3.41 13.01 -5.66
N GLN A 424 -2.99 11.77 -5.86
CA GLN A 424 -3.91 10.65 -6.02
C GLN A 424 -4.73 10.36 -4.76
N ASN A 425 -4.13 10.53 -3.58
CA ASN A 425 -4.71 10.11 -2.31
C ASN A 425 -5.34 11.24 -1.48
N ASP A 426 -4.81 12.47 -1.57
CA ASP A 426 -5.29 13.65 -0.85
C ASP A 426 -5.09 14.96 -1.66
N ARG A 427 -6.05 15.22 -2.55
CA ARG A 427 -6.07 16.40 -3.44
C ARG A 427 -6.14 17.72 -2.68
N SER A 428 -6.87 17.77 -1.55
CA SER A 428 -7.05 19.00 -0.79
C SER A 428 -5.73 19.44 -0.15
N THR A 429 -5.00 18.50 0.45
CA THR A 429 -3.66 18.74 1.01
C THR A 429 -2.66 19.14 -0.08
N PHE A 430 -2.72 18.49 -1.24
CA PHE A 430 -1.90 18.86 -2.40
C PHE A 430 -2.16 20.31 -2.87
N ILE A 431 -3.41 20.69 -3.13
CA ILE A 431 -3.78 22.05 -3.55
C ILE A 431 -3.34 23.08 -2.50
N SER A 432 -3.51 22.76 -1.22
CA SER A 432 -3.09 23.61 -0.09
C SER A 432 -1.59 23.89 -0.09
N ASN A 433 -0.78 22.86 -0.31
CA ASN A 433 0.66 23.00 -0.36
C ASN A 433 1.13 23.73 -1.62
N LEU A 434 0.54 23.47 -2.79
CA LEU A 434 0.83 24.22 -4.02
C LEU A 434 0.57 25.72 -3.86
N TYR A 435 -0.54 26.08 -3.23
CA TYR A 435 -0.84 27.48 -2.92
C TYR A 435 0.23 28.13 -2.05
N ASN A 436 0.68 27.43 -1.01
CA ASN A 436 1.76 27.91 -0.15
C ASN A 436 3.08 28.06 -0.92
N TRP A 437 3.42 27.09 -1.78
CA TRP A 437 4.64 27.10 -2.60
C TRP A 437 4.66 28.23 -3.62
N ILE A 438 3.52 28.55 -4.22
CA ILE A 438 3.39 29.68 -5.16
C ILE A 438 3.60 31.03 -4.45
N LYS A 439 3.20 31.11 -3.17
CA LYS A 439 3.42 32.31 -2.35
C LYS A 439 4.84 32.44 -1.83
N ASP A 440 5.54 31.33 -1.64
CA ASP A 440 6.88 31.25 -1.07
C ASP A 440 7.94 32.00 -1.88
N ASP A 441 8.88 32.72 -1.26
CA ASP A 441 9.91 33.52 -1.97
C ASP A 441 10.95 32.73 -2.78
N ARG A 442 10.97 31.41 -2.63
CA ARG A 442 11.88 30.51 -3.34
C ARG A 442 11.44 30.30 -4.79
N LYS A 443 12.19 30.89 -5.72
CA LYS A 443 11.90 30.86 -7.17
C LYS A 443 11.70 29.45 -7.75
N LEU A 444 12.56 28.50 -7.41
CA LEU A 444 12.47 27.12 -7.92
C LEU A 444 11.22 26.41 -7.42
N LEU A 445 10.88 26.59 -6.14
CA LEU A 445 9.69 25.99 -5.56
C LEU A 445 8.42 26.57 -6.18
N ARG A 446 8.35 27.89 -6.38
CA ARG A 446 7.26 28.54 -7.13
C ARG A 446 7.12 27.94 -8.52
N TYR A 447 8.23 27.81 -9.25
CA TYR A 447 8.24 27.26 -10.60
C TYR A 447 7.74 25.81 -10.65
N GLN A 448 8.23 24.96 -9.74
CA GLN A 448 7.76 23.58 -9.59
C GLN A 448 6.27 23.52 -9.25
N ALA A 449 5.78 24.39 -8.37
CA ALA A 449 4.36 24.47 -8.05
C ALA A 449 3.51 24.83 -9.27
N GLY A 450 3.98 25.73 -10.13
CA GLY A 450 3.37 26.02 -11.42
C GLY A 450 3.31 24.79 -12.34
N ILE A 451 4.42 24.05 -12.47
CA ILE A 451 4.46 22.80 -13.24
C ILE A 451 3.43 21.78 -12.72
N TYR A 452 3.37 21.58 -11.40
CA TYR A 452 2.45 20.65 -10.78
C TYR A 452 0.99 21.09 -10.92
N PHE A 453 0.70 22.39 -10.83
CA PHE A 453 -0.63 22.94 -11.13
C PHE A 453 -1.06 22.61 -12.57
N PHE A 454 -0.19 22.86 -13.55
CA PHE A 454 -0.52 22.58 -14.95
C PHE A 454 -0.72 21.09 -15.22
N ARG A 455 0.09 20.24 -14.59
CA ARG A 455 0.09 18.80 -14.84
C ARG A 455 -1.04 18.04 -14.14
N TYR A 456 -1.44 18.43 -12.94
CA TYR A 456 -2.28 17.59 -12.09
C TYR A 456 -3.63 18.17 -11.74
N ILE A 457 -3.74 19.49 -11.53
CA ILE A 457 -5.02 20.05 -11.11
C ILE A 457 -5.93 20.08 -12.33
N ASP A 458 -7.11 19.46 -12.22
CA ASP A 458 -8.20 19.60 -13.18
C ASP A 458 -9.35 20.44 -12.60
N LEU A 459 -10.31 20.83 -13.44
CA LEU A 459 -11.42 21.68 -13.00
C LEU A 459 -12.26 21.00 -11.91
N ALA A 460 -12.50 19.69 -12.05
CA ALA A 460 -13.20 18.89 -11.04
C ALA A 460 -12.51 18.96 -9.68
N ASP A 461 -11.18 18.88 -9.65
CA ASP A 461 -10.41 18.97 -8.40
C ASP A 461 -10.53 20.35 -7.78
N ALA A 462 -10.45 21.39 -8.62
CA ALA A 462 -10.53 22.79 -8.21
C ALA A 462 -11.87 23.16 -7.54
N VAL A 463 -12.94 22.42 -7.81
CA VAL A 463 -14.28 22.74 -7.26
C VAL A 463 -14.78 21.74 -6.22
N THR A 464 -13.95 20.78 -5.81
CA THR A 464 -14.31 19.72 -4.85
C THR A 464 -14.90 20.29 -3.55
N ASP A 465 -14.30 21.36 -3.04
CA ASP A 465 -14.76 22.06 -1.84
C ASP A 465 -14.41 23.56 -1.92
N GLN A 466 -14.99 24.35 -1.01
CA GLN A 466 -14.79 25.80 -0.99
C GLN A 466 -13.32 26.20 -0.75
N ALA A 467 -12.60 25.51 0.14
CA ALA A 467 -11.21 25.86 0.44
C ALA A 467 -10.29 25.55 -0.76
N SER A 468 -10.50 24.41 -1.42
CA SER A 468 -9.80 24.03 -2.66
C SER A 468 -10.08 25.02 -3.79
N ARG A 469 -11.33 25.48 -3.92
CA ARG A 469 -11.73 26.52 -4.88
C ARG A 469 -11.02 27.84 -4.67
N GLU A 470 -11.09 28.39 -3.45
CA GLU A 470 -10.45 29.65 -3.09
C GLU A 470 -8.94 29.61 -3.31
N LYS A 471 -8.29 28.51 -2.91
CA LYS A 471 -6.85 28.30 -3.12
C LYS A 471 -6.50 28.19 -4.60
N THR A 472 -7.28 27.47 -5.39
CA THR A 472 -7.03 27.32 -6.83
C THR A 472 -7.20 28.63 -7.58
N VAL A 473 -8.23 29.42 -7.26
CA VAL A 473 -8.40 30.78 -7.78
C VAL A 473 -7.18 31.64 -7.46
N ALA A 474 -6.72 31.60 -6.21
CA ALA A 474 -5.55 32.37 -5.82
C ALA A 474 -4.26 31.87 -6.50
N ILE A 475 -4.09 30.55 -6.70
CA ILE A 475 -2.98 29.98 -7.49
C ILE A 475 -2.96 30.57 -8.89
N ILE A 476 -4.08 30.52 -9.61
CA ILE A 476 -4.21 31.05 -10.98
C ILE A 476 -3.81 32.53 -11.03
N PHE A 477 -4.32 33.32 -10.10
CA PHE A 477 -4.00 34.74 -10.03
C PHE A 477 -2.49 34.99 -9.85
N ASN A 478 -1.85 34.24 -8.94
CA ASN A 478 -0.42 34.35 -8.73
C ASN A 478 0.40 33.95 -9.97
N LEU A 479 -0.05 32.95 -10.74
CA LEU A 479 0.60 32.52 -11.98
C LEU A 479 0.40 33.52 -13.14
N TRP A 480 -0.69 34.30 -13.14
CA TRP A 480 -0.97 35.31 -14.17
C TRP A 480 -0.27 36.65 -13.97
N GLU A 481 -0.25 37.14 -12.72
CA GLU A 481 0.04 38.56 -12.47
C GLU A 481 1.35 38.80 -11.73
N LYS A 482 1.95 37.80 -11.06
CA LYS A 482 3.15 38.04 -10.25
C LYS A 482 4.44 37.92 -11.08
N PRO A 483 5.14 39.04 -11.38
CA PRO A 483 6.33 39.05 -12.24
C PRO A 483 7.55 38.35 -11.62
N ASN A 484 7.46 37.91 -10.36
CA ASN A 484 8.51 37.16 -9.68
C ASN A 484 8.52 35.66 -10.04
N MET A 485 7.55 35.18 -10.83
CA MET A 485 7.53 33.83 -11.36
C MET A 485 8.62 33.63 -12.44
N PRO A 486 9.45 32.58 -12.35
CA PRO A 486 10.36 32.23 -13.43
C PRO A 486 9.60 31.94 -14.73
N MET A 487 10.08 32.47 -15.87
CA MET A 487 9.42 32.36 -17.18
C MET A 487 7.96 32.89 -17.15
N HIS A 488 7.74 34.02 -16.48
CA HIS A 488 6.40 34.58 -16.30
C HIS A 488 5.58 34.72 -17.59
N PRO A 489 6.11 35.21 -18.74
CA PRO A 489 5.31 35.30 -19.97
C PRO A 489 4.80 33.94 -20.45
N GLU A 490 5.63 32.90 -20.39
CA GLU A 490 5.27 31.53 -20.77
C GLU A 490 4.26 30.94 -19.78
N VAL A 491 4.52 31.07 -18.47
CA VAL A 491 3.61 30.61 -17.40
C VAL A 491 2.25 31.29 -17.51
N GLN A 492 2.21 32.60 -17.80
CA GLN A 492 0.99 33.35 -18.00
C GLN A 492 0.21 32.84 -19.23
N GLY A 493 0.92 32.53 -20.33
CA GLY A 493 0.34 31.93 -21.54
C GLY A 493 -0.29 30.57 -21.25
N GLU A 494 0.44 29.66 -20.60
CA GLU A 494 -0.04 28.33 -20.22
C GLU A 494 -1.22 28.39 -19.24
N THR A 495 -1.19 29.31 -18.27
CA THR A 495 -2.31 29.54 -17.35
C THR A 495 -3.56 29.97 -18.10
N THR A 496 -3.42 30.87 -19.09
CA THR A 496 -4.54 31.30 -19.94
C THR A 496 -5.11 30.11 -20.73
N SER A 497 -4.25 29.30 -21.36
CA SER A 497 -4.65 28.11 -22.11
C SER A 497 -5.39 27.09 -21.24
N LYS A 498 -4.92 26.84 -20.01
CA LYS A 498 -5.56 25.91 -19.07
C LYS A 498 -6.94 26.41 -18.63
N VAL A 499 -7.06 27.69 -18.25
CA VAL A 499 -8.36 28.28 -17.87
C VAL A 499 -9.35 28.28 -19.03
N GLU A 500 -8.90 28.56 -20.26
CA GLU A 500 -9.75 28.41 -21.45
C GLU A 500 -10.23 26.97 -21.67
N SER A 501 -9.36 25.99 -21.43
CA SER A 501 -9.71 24.56 -21.53
C SER A 501 -10.78 24.20 -20.50
N TRP A 502 -10.60 24.61 -19.23
CA TRP A 502 -11.58 24.42 -18.18
C TRP A 502 -12.92 25.11 -18.49
N ALA A 503 -12.90 26.30 -19.08
CA ALA A 503 -14.14 26.98 -19.48
C ALA A 503 -14.90 26.21 -20.56
N LYS A 504 -14.20 25.54 -21.49
CA LYS A 504 -14.81 24.65 -22.50
C LYS A 504 -15.38 23.39 -21.84
N GLU A 505 -14.66 22.79 -20.91
CA GLU A 505 -15.11 21.62 -20.15
C GLU A 505 -16.40 21.92 -19.38
N ALA A 506 -16.47 23.07 -18.70
CA ALA A 506 -17.67 23.50 -17.98
C ALA A 506 -18.90 23.66 -18.90
N LEU A 507 -18.70 24.13 -20.14
CA LEU A 507 -19.78 24.23 -21.13
C LEU A 507 -20.27 22.85 -21.58
N VAL A 508 -19.38 21.87 -21.73
CA VAL A 508 -19.76 20.50 -22.08
C VAL A 508 -20.61 19.87 -20.97
N VAL A 509 -20.24 20.06 -19.70
CA VAL A 509 -21.02 19.59 -18.55
C VAL A 509 -22.42 20.23 -18.52
N TRP A 510 -22.50 21.52 -18.84
CA TRP A 510 -23.79 22.20 -19.00
C TRP A 510 -24.64 21.65 -20.14
N GLU A 511 -24.04 21.38 -21.31
CA GLU A 511 -24.73 20.80 -22.47
C GLU A 511 -25.27 19.39 -22.18
N ASN A 512 -24.65 18.66 -21.25
CA ASN A 512 -25.04 17.32 -20.82
C ASN A 512 -26.07 17.29 -19.67
N ASP A 513 -26.62 18.46 -19.28
CA ASP A 513 -27.62 18.61 -18.21
C ASP A 513 -27.16 18.17 -16.80
N ASP A 514 -25.85 18.13 -16.52
CA ASP A 514 -25.33 17.92 -15.16
C ASP A 514 -25.26 19.27 -14.40
N PHE A 515 -26.41 19.68 -13.88
CA PHE A 515 -26.59 20.99 -13.25
C PHE A 515 -25.79 21.17 -11.97
N GLU A 516 -25.57 20.11 -11.18
CA GLU A 516 -24.88 20.20 -9.91
C GLU A 516 -23.37 20.43 -10.11
N ALA A 517 -22.75 19.66 -11.01
CA ALA A 517 -21.37 19.87 -11.40
C ALA A 517 -21.19 21.25 -12.05
N PHE A 518 -22.12 21.64 -12.93
CA PHE A 518 -22.07 22.95 -13.59
C PHE A 518 -22.14 24.13 -12.61
N GLU A 519 -23.01 24.07 -11.60
CA GLU A 519 -23.13 25.16 -10.62
C GLU A 519 -21.83 25.32 -9.79
N SER A 520 -21.14 24.22 -9.50
CA SER A 520 -19.82 24.25 -8.85
C SER A 520 -18.77 24.93 -9.73
N TYR A 521 -18.75 24.62 -11.03
CA TYR A 521 -17.86 25.28 -12.01
C TYR A 521 -18.19 26.76 -12.19
N ARG A 522 -19.48 27.10 -12.24
CA ARG A 522 -19.94 28.48 -12.33
C ARG A 522 -19.45 29.31 -11.14
N LYS A 523 -19.57 28.78 -9.92
CA LYS A 523 -19.04 29.44 -8.71
C LYS A 523 -17.54 29.65 -8.81
N PHE A 524 -16.79 28.66 -9.27
CA PHE A 524 -15.35 28.80 -9.51
C PHE A 524 -15.00 29.95 -10.46
N PHE A 525 -15.65 30.04 -11.61
CA PHE A 525 -15.39 31.13 -12.56
C PHE A 525 -15.86 32.50 -12.05
N HIS A 526 -16.92 32.53 -11.23
CA HIS A 526 -17.37 33.75 -10.57
C HIS A 526 -16.35 34.25 -9.54
N ASP A 527 -15.87 33.37 -8.67
CA ASP A 527 -14.84 33.70 -7.67
C ASP A 527 -13.54 34.15 -8.35
N LEU A 528 -13.17 33.50 -9.47
CA LEU A 528 -12.01 33.90 -10.28
C LEU A 528 -12.16 35.31 -10.87
N TYR A 529 -13.37 35.66 -11.32
CA TYR A 529 -13.67 37.00 -11.83
C TYR A 529 -13.61 38.06 -10.74
N GLN A 530 -14.29 37.82 -9.62
CA GLN A 530 -14.34 38.76 -8.50
C GLN A 530 -12.94 39.06 -7.97
N ASN A 531 -12.12 38.03 -7.76
CA ASN A 531 -10.75 38.19 -7.28
C ASN A 531 -9.89 39.01 -8.26
N TYR A 532 -10.05 38.76 -9.56
CA TYR A 532 -9.39 39.58 -10.59
C TYR A 532 -9.84 41.05 -10.55
N GLU A 533 -11.15 41.32 -10.43
CA GLU A 533 -11.70 42.66 -10.39
C GLU A 533 -11.20 43.45 -9.17
N GLU A 534 -11.24 42.85 -7.99
CA GLU A 534 -10.78 43.46 -6.73
C GLU A 534 -9.30 43.86 -6.81
N GLU A 535 -8.43 42.97 -7.27
CA GLU A 535 -7.00 43.24 -7.42
C GLU A 535 -6.72 44.31 -8.51
N CYS A 536 -7.51 44.30 -9.58
CA CYS A 536 -7.47 45.32 -10.62
C CYS A 536 -7.78 46.72 -10.06
N GLN A 537 -8.80 46.82 -9.22
CA GLN A 537 -9.18 48.07 -8.56
C GLN A 537 -8.08 48.54 -7.58
N GLN A 538 -7.44 47.62 -6.87
CA GLN A 538 -6.39 47.94 -5.89
C GLN A 538 -5.07 48.37 -6.54
N ASN A 539 -4.59 47.66 -7.57
CA ASN A 539 -3.26 47.86 -8.12
C ASN A 539 -3.19 48.84 -9.31
N LYS A 540 -4.34 49.29 -9.86
CA LYS A 540 -4.43 50.22 -11.01
C LYS A 540 -3.67 49.77 -12.27
N THR A 541 -3.26 48.51 -12.35
CA THR A 541 -2.48 47.96 -13.46
C THR A 541 -3.15 46.70 -14.00
N CYS A 542 -4.30 46.85 -14.65
CA CYS A 542 -4.88 45.73 -15.40
C CYS A 542 -4.22 45.67 -16.78
N ARG A 543 -3.28 44.75 -16.96
CA ARG A 543 -2.75 44.43 -18.30
C ARG A 543 -3.80 43.66 -19.09
N VAL A 544 -4.67 44.39 -19.79
CA VAL A 544 -5.63 43.90 -20.81
C VAL A 544 -6.56 42.81 -20.29
N ASN A 545 -7.86 43.11 -20.27
CA ASN A 545 -8.88 42.27 -19.66
C ASN A 545 -9.14 40.94 -20.41
N ARG A 546 -8.16 40.05 -20.42
CA ARG A 546 -8.22 38.72 -21.06
C ARG A 546 -9.21 37.85 -20.32
N LEU A 547 -9.22 37.90 -18.99
CA LEU A 547 -10.20 37.16 -18.20
C LEU A 547 -11.63 37.64 -18.47
N GLU A 548 -11.91 38.96 -18.46
CA GLU A 548 -13.22 39.47 -18.87
C GLU A 548 -13.53 39.11 -20.32
N TYR A 549 -12.56 39.16 -21.25
CA TYR A 549 -12.77 38.69 -22.61
C TYR A 549 -13.19 37.21 -22.65
N HIS A 550 -12.53 36.33 -21.89
CA HIS A 550 -12.85 34.90 -21.85
C HIS A 550 -14.18 34.64 -21.12
N LEU A 551 -14.47 35.33 -20.04
CA LEU A 551 -15.73 35.23 -19.30
C LEU A 551 -16.91 35.81 -20.07
N GLN A 552 -16.76 36.97 -20.70
CA GLN A 552 -17.76 37.54 -21.60
C GLN A 552 -17.98 36.65 -22.82
N ARG A 553 -16.92 36.04 -23.36
CA ARG A 553 -17.04 35.08 -24.47
C ARG A 553 -17.75 33.81 -24.02
N TRP A 554 -17.47 33.32 -22.81
CA TRP A 554 -18.15 32.19 -22.18
C TRP A 554 -19.64 32.49 -21.94
N GLU A 555 -19.97 33.62 -21.32
CA GLU A 555 -21.34 34.04 -21.05
C GLU A 555 -22.13 34.30 -22.35
N LYS A 556 -21.52 34.96 -23.35
CA LYS A 556 -22.13 35.14 -24.68
C LYS A 556 -22.41 33.81 -25.36
N ARG A 557 -21.50 32.83 -25.24
CA ARG A 557 -21.68 31.50 -25.81
C ARG A 557 -22.81 30.75 -25.12
N ARG A 558 -22.88 30.78 -23.78
CA ARG A 558 -24.00 30.25 -22.99
C ARG A 558 -25.33 30.85 -23.44
N ILE A 559 -25.43 32.18 -23.51
CA ILE A 559 -26.65 32.89 -23.94
C ILE A 559 -27.06 32.46 -25.36
N TRP A 560 -26.09 32.26 -26.25
CA TRP A 560 -26.36 31.87 -27.62
C TRP A 560 -26.81 30.40 -27.74
N GLU A 561 -26.21 29.50 -26.97
CA GLU A 561 -26.62 28.09 -26.86
C GLU A 561 -28.02 27.97 -26.23
N LEU A 562 -28.35 28.79 -25.22
CA LEU A 562 -29.70 28.93 -24.66
C LEU A 562 -30.73 29.30 -25.74
N LYS A 563 -30.44 30.36 -26.51
CA LYS A 563 -31.30 30.80 -27.62
C LYS A 563 -31.44 29.74 -28.71
N ARG A 564 -30.43 28.89 -28.93
CA ARG A 564 -30.50 27.75 -29.86
C ARG A 564 -31.38 26.64 -29.32
N ALA A 565 -31.28 26.31 -28.04
CA ALA A 565 -32.11 25.30 -27.39
C ALA A 565 -33.60 25.71 -27.42
N GLU A 566 -33.91 26.97 -27.10
CA GLU A 566 -35.26 27.55 -27.21
C GLU A 566 -35.81 27.44 -28.64
N LYS A 567 -35.01 27.78 -29.66
CA LYS A 567 -35.40 27.68 -31.07
C LYS A 567 -35.60 26.25 -31.57
N ARG A 568 -34.96 25.26 -30.96
CA ARG A 568 -35.11 23.83 -31.32
C ARG A 568 -36.37 23.19 -30.73
N GLY A 569 -37.18 23.94 -29.97
CA GLY A 569 -38.46 23.45 -29.47
C GLY A 569 -38.33 22.31 -28.44
N ILE A 570 -37.18 22.21 -27.76
CA ILE A 570 -37.01 21.28 -26.63
C ILE A 570 -37.96 21.76 -25.51
N SER A 571 -39.14 21.15 -25.43
CA SER A 571 -40.30 21.70 -24.74
C SER A 571 -40.19 21.64 -23.21
N ASN A 572 -40.45 22.79 -22.58
CA ASN A 572 -41.21 23.10 -21.35
C ASN A 572 -41.03 22.31 -20.03
N ASN A 573 -40.50 21.09 -20.00
CA ASN A 573 -40.15 20.44 -18.72
C ASN A 573 -38.78 20.87 -18.17
N LYS A 574 -37.92 21.46 -19.01
CA LYS A 574 -36.61 22.02 -18.60
C LYS A 574 -36.68 23.48 -18.12
N GLN A 575 -37.73 24.23 -18.49
CA GLN A 575 -37.88 25.65 -18.17
C GLN A 575 -37.99 25.92 -16.65
N SER A 576 -38.61 25.00 -15.90
CA SER A 576 -38.81 25.15 -14.44
C SER A 576 -37.50 25.05 -13.63
N SER A 577 -36.52 24.27 -14.11
CA SER A 577 -35.18 24.23 -13.51
C SER A 577 -34.36 25.49 -13.82
N PHE A 578 -34.67 26.14 -14.95
CA PHE A 578 -33.98 27.33 -15.44
C PHE A 578 -34.35 28.61 -14.69
N ASP A 579 -35.62 28.74 -14.26
CA ASP A 579 -36.08 29.91 -13.52
C ASP A 579 -35.61 29.93 -12.06
N MET A 580 -35.25 28.78 -11.47
CA MET A 580 -34.64 28.71 -10.13
C MET A 580 -33.15 29.07 -10.08
N LEU A 581 -32.48 29.21 -11.23
CA LEU A 581 -31.05 29.49 -11.34
C LEU A 581 -30.72 30.92 -11.83
N ARG A 582 -31.74 31.78 -12.01
CA ARG A 582 -31.54 33.23 -12.18
C ARG A 582 -31.06 33.82 -10.85
N PRO A 583 -29.81 34.31 -10.75
CA PRO A 583 -29.49 35.25 -9.68
C PRO A 583 -30.30 36.51 -9.95
N GLU A 584 -30.83 37.13 -8.89
CA GLU A 584 -31.10 38.56 -8.93
C GLU A 584 -29.85 39.25 -9.49
N SER A 585 -30.07 40.05 -10.54
CA SER A 585 -29.08 40.64 -11.41
C SER A 585 -27.80 41.09 -10.71
N VAL A 586 -26.72 40.33 -10.87
CA VAL A 586 -25.38 40.91 -10.89
C VAL A 586 -25.22 41.48 -12.30
N GLN A 587 -25.33 42.80 -12.43
CA GLN A 587 -24.89 43.49 -13.63
C GLN A 587 -23.36 43.33 -13.71
N LEU A 588 -22.90 42.58 -14.72
CA LEU A 588 -21.51 42.62 -15.19
C LEU A 588 -21.20 43.98 -15.81
#